data_AF-A0A519GR40-F1
#
_entry.id   AF-A0A519GR40-F1
#
_cell.length_a   1.000
_cell.length_b   1.000
_cell.length_c   1.000
_cell.angle_alpha   90.00
_cell.angle_beta   90.00
_cell.angle_gamma   90.00
#
_symmetry.space_group_name_H-M   'P 1'
#
loop_
_entity.id
_entity.type
_entity.pdbx_description
1 polymer ?
#
loop_
_entity_poly.entity_id
_entity_poly.type
_entity_poly.pdbx_seq_one_letter_code
_entity_poly.pdbx_strand_id
1 'polypeptide(L)'
;MLPSLTTLGPSADPHVITASARTCTNIELRIHTWLTVFDVAAEQWTPAVSGFVVTVLVHSVDAATGLPRYLPTAEPGEWARAIFADIDAAQGYFLGAVDPDTGEHRDGQLAYRLYLDTDRQAIRVPRQVVPCPHFRMRTGDADPEIRIVTTA
;
A
#
# COMPACT_ATOMS: atom_id res chain seq x y z
N MET A 1 2.47 -7.20 14.18
CA MET A 1 2.04 -8.28 13.27
C MET A 1 1.43 -7.66 12.02
N LEU A 2 1.60 -8.29 10.85
CA LEU A 2 0.99 -7.83 9.59
C LEU A 2 -0.52 -8.08 9.61
N PRO A 3 -1.33 -7.22 8.96
CA PRO A 3 -2.76 -7.47 8.82
C PRO A 3 -3.00 -8.61 7.82
N SER A 4 -3.91 -9.53 8.14
CA SER A 4 -4.32 -10.57 7.20
C SER A 4 -5.38 -10.03 6.23
N LEU A 5 -5.03 -9.94 4.94
CA LEU A 5 -5.93 -9.36 3.93
C LEU A 5 -7.17 -10.23 3.63
N THR A 6 -7.14 -11.50 4.03
CA THR A 6 -8.26 -12.43 3.90
C THR A 6 -9.34 -12.21 4.96
N THR A 7 -8.97 -11.70 6.14
CA THR A 7 -9.89 -11.48 7.27
C THR A 7 -10.18 -10.00 7.50
N LEU A 8 -9.39 -9.10 6.92
CA LEU A 8 -9.63 -7.65 7.01
C LEU A 8 -10.99 -7.29 6.38
N GLY A 9 -11.88 -6.72 7.18
CA GLY A 9 -13.15 -6.17 6.72
C GLY A 9 -12.96 -4.79 6.06
N PRO A 10 -13.90 -4.34 5.22
CA PRO A 10 -13.88 -2.98 4.71
C PRO A 10 -13.99 -1.97 5.86
N SER A 11 -12.99 -1.10 5.98
CA SER A 11 -12.95 -0.03 6.98
C SER A 11 -12.08 1.11 6.46
N ALA A 12 -12.49 2.33 6.78
CA ALA A 12 -11.64 3.51 6.57
C ALA A 12 -10.57 3.66 7.66
N ASP A 13 -10.75 2.99 8.80
CA ASP A 13 -9.78 3.01 9.90
C ASP A 13 -8.58 2.11 9.55
N PRO A 14 -7.36 2.67 9.46
CA PRO A 14 -6.20 1.90 9.08
C PRO A 14 -5.67 1.05 10.23
N HIS A 15 -5.26 -0.17 9.91
CA HIS A 15 -4.32 -0.94 10.71
C HIS A 15 -2.94 -0.28 10.61
N VAL A 16 -2.39 0.14 11.75
CA VAL A 16 -1.11 0.86 11.81
C VAL A 16 -0.02 -0.02 12.38
N ILE A 17 1.11 -0.08 11.68
CA ILE A 17 2.35 -0.70 12.14
C ILE A 17 3.43 0.38 12.18
N THR A 18 4.21 0.43 13.25
CA THR A 18 5.40 1.26 13.34
C THR A 18 6.66 0.40 13.33
N ALA A 19 7.70 0.89 12.66
CA ALA A 19 9.00 0.23 12.60
C ALA A 19 10.12 1.25 12.39
N SER A 20 11.30 1.01 12.95
CA SER A 20 12.48 1.82 12.62
C SER A 20 12.93 1.53 11.19
N ALA A 21 13.31 2.56 10.44
CA ALA A 21 13.93 2.38 9.13
C ALA A 21 15.28 1.67 9.29
N ARG A 22 15.52 0.66 8.45
CA ARG A 22 16.77 -0.13 8.45
C ARG A 22 17.87 0.59 7.68
N THR A 23 17.50 1.37 6.68
CA THR A 23 18.45 2.07 5.79
C THR A 23 18.85 3.45 6.30
N CYS A 24 18.20 3.98 7.34
CA CYS A 24 18.49 5.31 7.86
C CYS A 24 18.22 5.42 9.37
N THR A 25 19.14 6.04 10.11
CA THR A 25 19.00 6.30 11.55
C THR A 25 17.97 7.42 11.81
N ASN A 26 17.27 7.34 12.94
CA ASN A 26 16.28 8.33 13.38
C ASN A 26 15.07 8.52 12.45
N ILE A 27 14.80 7.56 11.56
CA ILE A 27 13.56 7.53 10.77
C ILE A 27 12.69 6.39 11.28
N GLU A 28 11.43 6.71 11.57
CA GLU A 28 10.36 5.76 11.84
C GLU A 28 9.49 5.63 10.58
N LEU A 29 9.14 4.39 10.25
CA LEU A 29 8.13 4.05 9.26
C LEU A 29 6.80 3.82 9.97
N ARG A 30 5.75 4.50 9.50
CA ARG A 30 4.36 4.24 9.90
C ARG A 30 3.61 3.69 8.70
N ILE A 31 3.24 2.43 8.78
CA ILE A 31 2.59 1.69 7.72
C ILE A 31 1.10 1.64 8.03
N HIS A 32 0.30 2.36 7.27
CA HIS A 32 -1.14 2.40 7.39
C HIS A 32 -1.74 1.50 6.32
N THR A 33 -2.53 0.52 6.73
CA THR A 33 -3.17 -0.43 5.81
C THR A 33 -4.66 -0.45 6.05
N TRP A 34 -5.44 -0.27 5.01
CA TRP A 34 -6.89 -0.41 5.10
C TRP A 34 -7.47 -0.97 3.81
N LEU A 35 -8.73 -1.38 3.88
CA LEU A 35 -9.45 -1.99 2.78
C LEU A 35 -10.77 -1.24 2.60
N THR A 36 -11.04 -0.77 1.39
CA THR A 36 -12.30 -0.10 1.02
C THR A 36 -13.00 -0.84 -0.09
N VAL A 37 -14.31 -0.66 -0.20
CA VAL A 37 -15.10 -1.16 -1.33
C VAL A 37 -15.07 -0.15 -2.48
N PHE A 38 -15.09 -0.65 -3.70
CA PHE A 38 -15.42 0.16 -4.86
C PHE A 38 -16.55 -0.52 -5.66
N ASP A 39 -17.39 0.29 -6.27
CA ASP A 39 -18.42 -0.14 -7.20
C ASP A 39 -18.49 0.91 -8.31
N VAL A 40 -18.08 0.53 -9.52
CA VAL A 40 -18.01 1.42 -10.66
C VAL A 40 -18.89 0.92 -11.79
N ALA A 41 -19.65 1.86 -12.37
CA ALA A 41 -20.51 1.58 -13.49
C ALA A 41 -19.72 1.19 -14.75
N ALA A 42 -20.45 0.57 -15.68
CA ALA A 42 -19.93 0.35 -17.02
C ALA A 42 -19.70 1.68 -17.72
N GLU A 43 -18.62 1.75 -18.48
CA GLU A 43 -18.32 2.85 -19.40
C GLU A 43 -18.27 2.31 -20.84
N GLN A 44 -18.11 3.19 -21.82
CA GLN A 44 -17.95 2.76 -23.22
C GLN A 44 -16.79 1.76 -23.33
N TRP A 45 -17.14 0.52 -23.69
CA TRP A 45 -16.24 -0.61 -23.88
C TRP A 45 -15.51 -1.08 -22.62
N THR A 46 -16.01 -0.73 -21.43
CA THR A 46 -15.46 -1.23 -20.16
C THR A 46 -16.63 -1.67 -19.27
N PRO A 47 -16.67 -2.94 -18.84
CA PRO A 47 -17.76 -3.44 -18.01
C PRO A 47 -17.76 -2.76 -16.64
N ALA A 48 -18.93 -2.83 -15.98
CA ALA A 48 -19.03 -2.51 -14.57
C ALA A 48 -18.16 -3.49 -13.77
N VAL A 49 -17.58 -3.01 -12.67
CA VAL A 49 -16.75 -3.83 -11.80
C VAL A 49 -16.89 -3.33 -10.36
N SER A 50 -17.00 -4.27 -9.44
CA SER A 50 -17.02 -4.02 -8.01
C SER A 50 -16.01 -4.93 -7.33
N GLY A 51 -15.57 -4.52 -6.15
CA GLY A 51 -14.58 -5.25 -5.40
C GLY A 51 -13.99 -4.42 -4.28
N PHE A 52 -12.73 -4.68 -3.98
CA PHE A 52 -12.02 -4.06 -2.87
C PHE A 52 -10.71 -3.42 -3.31
N VAL A 53 -10.36 -2.31 -2.66
CA VAL A 53 -9.05 -1.69 -2.76
C VAL A 53 -8.35 -1.82 -1.43
N VAL A 54 -7.23 -2.53 -1.41
CA VAL A 54 -6.29 -2.51 -0.29
C VAL A 54 -5.35 -1.34 -0.54
N THR A 55 -5.32 -0.39 0.39
CA THR A 55 -4.38 0.74 0.34
C THR A 55 -3.35 0.56 1.43
N VAL A 56 -2.08 0.71 1.06
CA VAL A 56 -0.95 0.77 1.98
C VAL A 56 -0.28 2.13 1.80
N LEU A 57 -0.25 2.92 2.87
CA LEU A 57 0.59 4.11 2.95
C LEU A 57 1.78 3.81 3.85
N VAL A 58 2.97 4.12 3.36
CA VAL A 58 4.17 4.11 4.18
C VAL A 58 4.61 5.54 4.39
N HIS A 59 4.45 6.03 5.61
CA HIS A 59 4.98 7.31 6.04
C HIS A 59 6.39 7.12 6.59
N SER A 60 7.33 7.91 6.13
CA SER A 60 8.67 8.04 6.68
C SER A 60 8.74 9.35 7.46
N VAL A 61 8.94 9.25 8.76
CA VAL A 61 8.97 10.41 9.67
C VAL A 61 10.24 10.40 10.50
N ASP A 62 10.70 11.58 10.89
CA ASP A 62 11.75 11.71 11.89
C ASP A 62 11.25 11.19 13.24
N ALA A 63 12.01 10.30 13.88
CA ALA A 63 11.58 9.62 15.09
C ALA A 63 11.44 10.55 16.31
N ALA A 64 12.15 11.68 16.32
CA ALA A 64 12.11 12.64 17.44
C ALA A 64 11.02 13.69 17.26
N THR A 65 10.83 14.17 16.03
CA THR A 65 9.97 15.32 15.72
C THR A 65 8.65 14.93 15.07
N GLY A 66 8.54 13.71 14.52
CA GLY A 66 7.38 13.26 13.75
C GLY A 66 7.22 13.95 12.39
N LEU A 67 8.17 14.79 11.98
CA LEU A 67 8.11 15.51 10.72
C LEU A 67 8.41 14.57 9.55
N PRO A 68 7.79 14.79 8.36
CA PRO A 68 8.07 14.00 7.17
C PRO A 68 9.56 13.98 6.82
N ARG A 69 10.07 12.81 6.48
CA ARG A 69 11.44 12.61 5.99
C ARG A 69 11.40 11.78 4.72
N TYR A 70 12.32 12.09 3.81
CA TYR A 70 12.49 11.26 2.62
C TYR A 70 13.24 9.97 2.97
N LEU A 71 12.74 8.86 2.46
CA LEU A 71 13.43 7.58 2.44
C LEU A 71 13.37 7.00 1.01
N PRO A 72 14.46 6.43 0.47
CA PRO A 72 14.44 5.74 -0.81
C PRO A 72 13.35 4.66 -0.88
N THR A 73 12.71 4.51 -2.04
CA THR A 73 11.48 3.71 -2.22
C THR A 73 11.63 2.20 -2.00
N ALA A 74 12.86 1.68 -1.92
CA ALA A 74 13.12 0.25 -1.80
C ALA A 74 12.51 -0.33 -0.51
N GLU A 75 12.87 0.22 0.64
CA GLU A 75 12.41 -0.27 1.95
C GLU A 75 10.90 -0.05 2.17
N PRO A 76 10.30 1.12 1.88
CA PRO A 76 8.84 1.29 1.89
C PRO A 76 8.12 0.30 0.96
N GLY A 77 8.70 0.02 -0.22
CA GLY A 77 8.14 -0.93 -1.17
C GLY A 77 8.15 -2.37 -0.67
N GLU A 78 9.07 -2.74 0.23
CA GLU A 78 9.10 -4.06 0.85
C GLU A 78 7.92 -4.26 1.80
N TRP A 79 7.58 -3.25 2.59
CA TRP A 79 6.41 -3.30 3.47
C TRP A 79 5.11 -3.53 2.68
N ALA A 80 4.91 -2.78 1.61
CA ALA A 80 3.76 -2.97 0.74
C ALA A 80 3.73 -4.38 0.12
N ARG A 81 4.88 -4.88 -0.36
CA ARG A 81 4.98 -6.25 -0.89
C ARG A 81 4.65 -7.32 0.15
N ALA A 82 5.15 -7.17 1.38
CA ALA A 82 4.88 -8.11 2.46
C ALA A 82 3.40 -8.13 2.85
N ILE A 83 2.72 -6.98 2.85
CA ILE A 83 1.28 -6.90 3.09
C ILE A 83 0.49 -7.56 1.94
N PHE A 84 0.87 -7.31 0.69
CA PHE A 84 0.20 -7.88 -0.47
C PHE A 84 0.50 -9.38 -0.70
N ALA A 85 1.53 -9.92 -0.05
CA ALA A 85 1.98 -11.30 -0.23
C ALA A 85 0.92 -12.34 0.15
N ASP A 86 -0.03 -12.00 1.03
CA ASP A 86 -1.18 -12.85 1.37
C ASP A 86 -2.07 -13.18 0.16
N ILE A 87 -2.05 -12.35 -0.89
CA ILE A 87 -2.86 -12.51 -2.10
C ILE A 87 -1.97 -12.75 -3.32
N ASP A 88 -1.35 -11.67 -3.84
CA ASP A 88 -0.38 -11.70 -4.94
C ASP A 88 0.30 -10.32 -5.00
N ALA A 89 1.49 -10.21 -4.41
CA ALA A 89 2.26 -8.97 -4.40
C ALA A 89 2.64 -8.48 -5.81
N ALA A 90 2.67 -9.35 -6.83
CA ALA A 90 3.01 -8.98 -8.20
C ALA A 90 1.88 -8.22 -8.92
N GLN A 91 0.66 -8.18 -8.37
CA GLN A 91 -0.45 -7.35 -8.88
C GLN A 91 -0.53 -5.98 -8.18
N GLY A 92 0.33 -5.72 -7.19
CA GLY A 92 0.35 -4.43 -6.51
C GLY A 92 0.79 -3.29 -7.45
N TYR A 93 0.33 -2.08 -7.12
CA TYR A 93 0.66 -0.84 -7.80
C TYR A 93 1.34 0.13 -6.84
N PHE A 94 2.39 0.79 -7.30
CA PHE A 94 3.02 1.95 -6.69
C PHE A 94 2.45 3.22 -7.32
N LEU A 95 1.98 4.14 -6.48
CA LEU A 95 1.33 5.38 -6.90
C LEU A 95 2.26 6.61 -6.77
N GLY A 96 3.35 6.49 -6.02
CA GLY A 96 4.26 7.59 -5.75
C GLY A 96 4.02 8.26 -4.40
N ALA A 97 4.61 9.45 -4.24
CA ALA A 97 4.43 10.28 -3.05
C ALA A 97 3.17 11.13 -3.17
N VAL A 98 2.03 10.46 -3.16
CA VAL A 98 0.72 11.07 -3.38
C VAL A 98 -0.32 10.56 -2.39
N ASP A 99 -1.36 11.36 -2.22
CA ASP A 99 -2.65 10.96 -1.72
C ASP A 99 -3.31 10.03 -2.76
N PRO A 100 -3.67 8.79 -2.40
CA PRO A 100 -4.09 7.79 -3.38
C PRO A 100 -5.49 8.03 -3.94
N ASP A 101 -6.30 8.89 -3.31
CA ASP A 101 -7.66 9.21 -3.75
C ASP A 101 -7.70 10.48 -4.61
N THR A 102 -6.88 11.46 -4.28
CA THR A 102 -6.86 12.77 -4.96
C THR A 102 -5.70 12.93 -5.95
N GLY A 103 -4.63 12.14 -5.80
CA GLY A 103 -3.40 12.30 -6.55
C GLY A 103 -2.53 13.48 -6.12
N GLU A 104 -2.92 14.23 -5.08
CA GLU A 104 -2.15 15.35 -4.55
C GLU A 104 -0.82 14.88 -3.95
N HIS A 105 0.24 15.66 -4.09
CA HIS A 105 1.54 15.33 -3.52
C HIS A 105 1.50 15.28 -1.98
N ARG A 106 2.18 14.30 -1.39
CA ARG A 106 2.32 14.14 0.07
C ARG A 106 3.78 13.90 0.44
N ASP A 107 4.34 14.82 1.23
CA ASP A 107 5.71 14.71 1.71
C ASP A 107 5.89 13.53 2.66
N GLY A 108 7.01 12.80 2.50
CA GLY A 108 7.36 11.66 3.35
C GLY A 108 6.34 10.51 3.35
N GLN A 109 5.48 10.43 2.34
CA GLN A 109 4.52 9.35 2.17
C GLN A 109 4.79 8.65 0.85
N LEU A 110 4.62 7.33 0.81
CA LEU A 110 4.54 6.56 -0.42
C LEU A 110 3.27 5.70 -0.40
N ALA A 111 2.52 5.77 -1.49
CA ALA A 111 1.23 5.10 -1.63
C ALA A 111 1.31 3.87 -2.53
N TYR A 112 0.61 2.81 -2.11
CA TYR A 112 0.52 1.54 -2.82
C TYR A 112 -0.93 1.04 -2.79
N ARG A 113 -1.36 0.38 -3.86
CA ARG A 113 -2.69 -0.23 -3.95
C ARG A 113 -2.65 -1.64 -4.53
N LEU A 114 -3.52 -2.50 -4.01
CA LEU A 114 -3.88 -3.78 -4.59
C LEU A 114 -5.40 -3.80 -4.80
N TYR A 115 -5.83 -4.22 -5.98
CA TYR A 115 -7.24 -4.29 -6.36
C TYR A 115 -7.68 -5.74 -6.35
N LEU A 116 -8.81 -6.00 -5.70
CA LEU A 116 -9.40 -7.32 -5.56
C LEU A 116 -10.81 -7.33 -6.15
N ASP A 117 -11.24 -8.44 -6.73
CA ASP A 117 -12.64 -8.68 -7.04
C ASP A 117 -13.46 -9.04 -5.78
N THR A 118 -14.75 -9.31 -5.97
CA THR A 118 -15.67 -9.70 -4.91
C THR A 118 -15.29 -11.01 -4.20
N ASP A 119 -14.54 -11.89 -4.87
CA ASP A 119 -14.02 -13.15 -4.34
C ASP A 119 -12.61 -13.00 -3.73
N ARG A 120 -12.17 -11.75 -3.53
CA ARG A 120 -10.85 -11.36 -3.00
C ARG A 120 -9.68 -11.86 -3.84
N GLN A 121 -9.88 -12.12 -5.13
CA GLN A 121 -8.80 -12.44 -6.05
C GLN A 121 -8.20 -11.16 -6.62
N ALA A 122 -6.88 -11.14 -6.80
CA ALA A 122 -6.20 -9.98 -7.34
C ALA A 122 -6.59 -9.75 -8.80
N ILE A 123 -6.96 -8.51 -9.11
CA ILE A 123 -7.30 -8.04 -10.46
C ILE A 123 -6.40 -6.89 -10.88
N ARG A 124 -6.35 -6.62 -12.19
CA ARG A 124 -5.75 -5.38 -12.67
C ARG A 124 -6.60 -4.18 -12.25
N VAL A 125 -5.95 -3.05 -12.05
CA VAL A 125 -6.65 -1.79 -11.72
C VAL A 125 -7.72 -1.48 -12.77
N PRO A 126 -9.00 -1.33 -12.37
CA PRO A 126 -10.02 -0.83 -13.27
C PRO A 126 -9.72 0.60 -13.68
N ARG A 127 -9.85 0.95 -14.97
CA ARG A 127 -9.53 2.31 -15.43
C ARG A 127 -10.37 3.39 -14.74
N GLN A 128 -11.59 3.03 -14.34
CA GLN A 128 -12.55 3.95 -13.71
C GLN A 128 -12.12 4.41 -12.32
N VAL A 129 -11.18 3.69 -11.66
CA VAL A 129 -10.71 4.00 -10.30
C VAL A 129 -9.27 4.53 -10.26
N VAL A 130 -8.76 5.05 -11.38
CA VAL A 130 -7.39 5.57 -11.52
C VAL A 130 -7.40 7.11 -11.46
N PRO A 131 -7.33 7.73 -10.26
CA PRO A 131 -7.23 9.20 -10.13
C PRO A 131 -5.82 9.72 -10.42
N CYS A 132 -4.80 8.87 -10.30
CA CYS A 132 -3.38 9.22 -10.42
C CYS A 132 -2.59 8.10 -11.14
N PRO A 133 -1.34 8.34 -11.57
CA PRO A 133 -0.52 7.31 -12.18
C PRO A 133 -0.37 6.05 -11.30
N HIS A 134 -0.62 4.87 -11.86
CA HIS A 134 -0.44 3.58 -11.21
C HIS A 134 0.68 2.80 -11.90
N PHE A 135 1.82 2.64 -11.23
CA PHE A 135 2.95 1.90 -11.76
C PHE A 135 2.96 0.50 -11.17
N ARG A 136 2.99 -0.54 -12.01
CA ARG A 136 3.04 -1.91 -11.50
C ARG A 136 4.28 -2.08 -10.61
N MET A 137 4.09 -2.63 -9.42
CA MET A 137 5.19 -2.92 -8.53
C MET A 137 6.11 -3.93 -9.20
N ARG A 138 7.41 -3.66 -9.18
CA ARG A 138 8.39 -4.65 -9.61
C ARG A 138 8.45 -5.72 -8.53
N THR A 139 8.28 -6.97 -8.93
CA THR A 139 8.68 -8.11 -8.10
C THR A 139 10.20 -7.97 -7.92
N GLY A 140 10.64 -7.75 -6.68
CA GLY A 140 12.05 -7.51 -6.42
C GLY A 140 12.86 -8.75 -6.76
N ASP A 141 13.83 -8.61 -7.67
CA ASP A 141 14.92 -9.58 -7.84
C ASP A 141 16.00 -9.25 -6.79
N ALA A 142 15.63 -9.41 -5.51
CA ALA A 142 16.45 -9.34 -4.31
C ALA A 142 15.48 -9.30 -3.12
N ASP A 143 15.38 -10.39 -2.38
CA ASP A 143 14.54 -10.50 -1.20
C ASP A 143 15.36 -10.16 0.06
N PRO A 144 15.20 -8.98 0.68
CA PRO A 144 15.48 -8.82 2.08
C PRO A 144 14.23 -9.21 2.89
N GLU A 145 14.31 -10.37 3.51
CA GLU A 145 13.35 -10.89 4.48
C GLU A 145 13.01 -9.83 5.54
N ILE A 146 11.77 -9.36 5.60
CA ILE A 146 11.30 -8.51 6.71
C ILE A 146 11.25 -9.37 7.98
N ARG A 147 12.31 -9.29 8.79
CA ARG A 147 12.31 -9.87 10.14
C ARG A 147 11.65 -8.90 11.11
N ILE A 148 10.38 -9.16 11.43
CA ILE A 148 9.69 -8.46 12.51
C ILE A 148 10.30 -8.94 13.84
N VAL A 149 11.20 -8.14 14.41
CA VAL A 149 11.69 -8.40 15.78
C VAL A 149 10.56 -8.00 16.73
N THR A 150 9.89 -9.00 17.29
CA THR A 150 8.94 -8.81 18.38
C THR A 150 9.75 -8.88 19.67
N THR A 151 9.99 -7.76 20.34
CA THR A 151 10.43 -7.78 21.74
C THR A 151 9.23 -8.17 22.61
N ALA A 152 9.33 -9.33 23.25
CA ALA A 152 8.46 -9.77 24.32
C ALA A 152 8.68 -8.96 25.61
#